data_AF-A0A2N2CTW5-F1
#
_entry.id   AF-A0A2N2CTW5-F1
#
_cell.length_a   1.000
_cell.length_b   1.000
_cell.length_c   1.000
_cell.angle_alpha   90.00
_cell.angle_beta   90.00
_cell.angle_gamma   90.00
#
_symmetry.space_group_name_H-M   'P 1'
#
loop_
_entity.id
_entity.type
_entity.pdbx_description
1 polymer ?
#
loop_
_entity_poly.entity_id
_entity_poly.type
_entity_poly.pdbx_seq_one_letter_code
_entity_poly.pdbx_strand_id
1 'polypeptide(L)'
;MKQEKNPKSNSLKPAAPLLLHLELINSWSTKEETQLLMQYAGATRRGTITRDILIPAEMTLHQLHYAIQRLFGWQNAHLRAFRLDEKDYDRLTQKRFREWSELVGVLFRGIVNDFEDQFWDDDYSGGSLKTWLRKKYTGPAVDGSYSEDFEIAQDSVRQLISRFPEIAVKESFHDYYERIKDHKERHEEKLQTIRTAPILDLTIAELETAISFDSGFDELLERLAVKTILGTKSQRLAEYDELTQTATGSITRPVTKKLVYNYDFGDNWIVEITRHPSVNTLPEQDDLNEAWIAEAMTIVNEKHRPVCIQQKGGYVMDDVGGIGSFAAFLATINQSPDADERQEFRTWATSMGWSNRRIDLPKML
;
A
#
# COMPACT_ATOMS: atom_id res chain seq x y z
N MET A 1 -4.79 41.56 -43.77
CA MET A 1 -5.55 40.51 -43.07
C MET A 1 -5.04 39.15 -43.49
N LYS A 2 -4.08 38.59 -42.75
CA LYS A 2 -3.67 37.18 -42.87
C LYS A 2 -4.21 36.48 -41.63
N GLN A 3 -5.06 35.47 -41.83
CA GLN A 3 -5.55 34.60 -40.76
C GLN A 3 -4.37 33.75 -40.27
N GLU A 4 -3.97 33.94 -39.02
CA GLU A 4 -3.10 33.00 -38.31
C GLU A 4 -3.89 31.72 -38.05
N LYS A 5 -3.39 30.61 -38.58
CA LYS A 5 -3.86 29.27 -38.24
C LYS A 5 -3.35 28.96 -36.83
N ASN A 6 -4.26 28.84 -35.87
CA ASN A 6 -3.97 28.24 -34.57
C ASN A 6 -3.30 26.86 -34.77
N PRO A 7 -2.17 26.57 -34.10
CA PRO A 7 -1.60 25.24 -34.13
C PRO A 7 -2.58 24.28 -33.43
N LYS A 8 -2.96 23.22 -34.15
CA LYS A 8 -3.76 22.12 -33.61
C LYS A 8 -3.11 21.65 -32.32
N SER A 9 -3.85 21.71 -31.21
CA SER A 9 -3.42 21.09 -29.96
C SER A 9 -3.14 19.62 -30.28
N ASN A 10 -1.89 19.22 -30.09
CA ASN A 10 -1.47 17.85 -30.25
C ASN A 10 -1.99 17.13 -29.01
N SER A 11 -3.26 16.75 -29.01
CA SER A 11 -3.83 15.92 -27.95
C SER A 11 -3.10 14.58 -27.99
N LEU A 12 -2.05 14.45 -27.17
CA LEU A 12 -1.43 13.17 -26.87
C LEU A 12 -2.57 12.21 -26.52
N LYS A 13 -2.66 11.08 -27.23
CA LYS A 13 -3.63 10.04 -26.86
C LYS A 13 -3.40 9.71 -25.37
N PRO A 14 -4.46 9.65 -24.54
CA PRO A 14 -4.29 9.28 -23.15
C PRO A 14 -3.61 7.91 -23.06
N ALA A 15 -2.65 7.79 -22.14
CA ALA A 15 -1.94 6.53 -21.92
C ALA A 15 -2.95 5.44 -21.53
N ALA A 16 -2.74 4.22 -22.03
CA ALA A 16 -3.70 3.13 -21.86
C ALA A 16 -3.91 2.81 -20.36
N PRO A 17 -5.15 2.59 -19.91
CA PRO A 17 -5.46 2.16 -18.55
C PRO A 17 -4.63 0.95 -18.10
N LEU A 18 -4.30 0.90 -16.82
CA LEU A 18 -3.60 -0.24 -16.23
C LEU A 18 -4.63 -1.18 -15.62
N LEU A 19 -4.42 -2.49 -15.80
CA LEU A 19 -5.20 -3.52 -15.13
C LEU A 19 -4.41 -4.05 -13.92
N LEU A 20 -4.94 -3.82 -12.73
CA LEU A 20 -4.37 -4.29 -11.49
C LEU A 20 -5.20 -5.43 -10.89
N HIS A 21 -4.51 -6.38 -10.28
CA HIS A 21 -5.06 -7.38 -9.40
C HIS A 21 -4.63 -7.07 -7.96
N LEU A 22 -5.60 -6.90 -7.07
CA LEU A 22 -5.42 -6.64 -5.66
C LEU A 22 -5.89 -7.87 -4.88
N GLU A 23 -5.03 -8.42 -4.04
CA GLU A 23 -5.32 -9.59 -3.20
C GLU A 23 -5.02 -9.27 -1.74
N LEU A 24 -6.08 -9.21 -0.92
CA LEU A 24 -5.96 -9.16 0.53
C LEU A 24 -5.57 -10.56 1.02
N ILE A 25 -4.32 -10.70 1.48
CA ILE A 25 -3.73 -11.98 1.83
C ILE A 25 -4.16 -12.45 3.22
N ASN A 26 -4.12 -13.77 3.42
CA ASN A 26 -4.50 -14.43 4.66
C ASN A 26 -3.39 -15.38 5.14
N SER A 27 -2.12 -14.98 4.99
CA SER A 27 -0.94 -15.85 5.15
C SER A 27 -0.84 -16.59 6.49
N TRP A 28 -1.50 -16.09 7.53
CA TRP A 28 -1.50 -16.67 8.88
C TRP A 28 -2.81 -17.36 9.25
N SER A 29 -3.77 -17.42 8.31
CA SER A 29 -5.07 -18.01 8.60
C SER A 29 -5.00 -19.53 8.76
N THR A 30 -5.76 -20.03 9.74
CA THR A 30 -5.99 -21.47 9.90
C THR A 30 -6.86 -22.02 8.78
N LYS A 31 -6.95 -23.36 8.68
CA LYS A 31 -7.84 -24.00 7.70
C LYS A 31 -9.30 -23.70 8.00
N GLU A 32 -9.64 -23.63 9.28
CA GLU A 32 -10.97 -23.33 9.81
C GLU A 32 -11.34 -21.88 9.44
N GLU A 33 -10.47 -20.91 9.69
CA GLU A 33 -10.67 -19.51 9.29
C GLU A 33 -10.81 -19.37 7.76
N THR A 34 -9.99 -20.08 6.99
CA THR A 34 -10.09 -20.10 5.53
C THR A 34 -11.46 -20.58 5.07
N GLN A 35 -12.01 -21.63 5.69
CA GLN A 35 -13.36 -22.12 5.39
C GLN A 35 -14.44 -21.10 5.75
N LEU A 36 -14.31 -20.41 6.88
CA LEU A 36 -15.23 -19.34 7.29
C LEU A 36 -15.22 -18.17 6.30
N LEU A 37 -14.05 -17.74 5.85
CA LEU A 37 -13.89 -16.69 4.84
C LEU A 37 -14.52 -17.11 3.49
N MET A 38 -14.28 -18.34 3.07
CA MET A 38 -14.92 -18.88 1.85
C MET A 38 -16.44 -18.88 1.97
N GLN A 39 -16.97 -19.36 3.09
CA GLN A 39 -18.40 -19.56 3.30
C GLN A 39 -19.16 -18.24 3.50
N TYR A 40 -18.63 -17.33 4.32
CA TYR A 40 -19.36 -16.15 4.78
C TYR A 40 -18.87 -14.83 4.20
N ALA A 41 -17.60 -14.75 3.80
CA ALA A 41 -17.09 -13.58 3.08
C ALA A 41 -17.19 -13.74 1.56
N GLY A 42 -17.36 -14.96 1.04
CA GLY A 42 -17.34 -15.24 -0.41
C GLY A 42 -15.92 -15.16 -1.00
N ALA A 43 -14.91 -15.40 -0.17
CA ALA A 43 -13.49 -15.37 -0.52
C ALA A 43 -13.13 -16.39 -1.62
N THR A 44 -11.92 -16.29 -2.16
CA THR A 44 -11.37 -17.28 -3.10
C THR A 44 -11.21 -18.65 -2.43
N ARG A 45 -10.88 -19.69 -3.20
CA ARG A 45 -10.53 -21.02 -2.66
C ARG A 45 -9.32 -21.00 -1.71
N ARG A 46 -8.50 -19.94 -1.74
CA ARG A 46 -7.39 -19.74 -0.81
C ARG A 46 -7.81 -18.99 0.46
N GLY A 47 -9.05 -18.55 0.57
CA GLY A 47 -9.53 -17.70 1.67
C GLY A 47 -9.18 -16.22 1.51
N THR A 48 -8.65 -15.80 0.37
CA THR A 48 -8.30 -14.40 0.09
C THR A 48 -9.46 -13.61 -0.52
N ILE A 49 -9.43 -12.28 -0.36
CA ILE A 49 -10.41 -11.36 -0.94
C ILE A 49 -9.73 -10.58 -2.06
N THR A 50 -10.31 -10.54 -3.26
CA THR A 50 -9.64 -10.00 -4.44
C THR A 50 -10.49 -8.99 -5.20
N ARG A 51 -9.80 -8.08 -5.88
CA ARG A 51 -10.37 -7.07 -6.79
C ARG A 51 -9.51 -6.97 -8.03
N ASP A 52 -10.13 -6.97 -9.19
CA ASP A 52 -9.47 -6.59 -10.44
C ASP A 52 -10.01 -5.24 -10.87
N ILE A 53 -9.10 -4.27 -11.05
CA ILE A 53 -9.46 -2.87 -11.31
C ILE A 53 -8.73 -2.32 -12.53
N LEU A 54 -9.43 -1.51 -13.31
CA LEU A 54 -8.83 -0.64 -14.31
C LEU A 54 -8.57 0.73 -13.68
N ILE A 55 -7.36 1.25 -13.83
CA ILE A 55 -6.97 2.56 -13.31
C ILE A 55 -6.40 3.47 -14.41
N PRO A 56 -6.51 4.80 -14.28
CA PRO A 56 -5.79 5.73 -15.14
C PRO A 56 -4.28 5.48 -15.06
N ALA A 57 -3.56 5.58 -16.18
CA ALA A 57 -2.12 5.32 -16.22
C ALA A 57 -1.29 6.26 -15.32
N GLU A 58 -1.78 7.49 -15.12
CA GLU A 58 -1.15 8.51 -14.28
C GLU A 58 -1.63 8.47 -12.82
N MET A 59 -2.50 7.52 -12.44
CA MET A 59 -2.95 7.40 -11.05
C MET A 59 -1.74 7.18 -10.14
N THR A 60 -1.65 7.98 -9.09
CA THR A 60 -0.59 7.90 -8.08
C THR A 60 -0.90 6.84 -7.03
N LEU A 61 0.10 6.43 -6.26
CA LEU A 61 -0.10 5.57 -5.09
C LEU A 61 -1.05 6.22 -4.07
N HIS A 62 -0.96 7.54 -3.89
CA HIS A 62 -1.87 8.32 -3.04
C HIS A 62 -3.35 8.15 -3.46
N GLN A 63 -3.67 8.32 -4.74
CA GLN A 63 -5.04 8.09 -5.23
C GLN A 63 -5.45 6.62 -5.17
N LEU A 64 -4.50 5.71 -5.40
CA LEU A 64 -4.75 4.27 -5.32
C LEU A 64 -5.14 3.86 -3.90
N HIS A 65 -4.55 4.46 -2.85
CA HIS A 65 -4.96 4.25 -1.47
C HIS A 65 -6.47 4.48 -1.29
N TYR A 66 -6.99 5.64 -1.69
CA TYR A 66 -8.43 5.92 -1.54
C TYR A 66 -9.31 4.96 -2.35
N ALA A 67 -8.83 4.49 -3.51
CA ALA A 67 -9.53 3.46 -4.27
C ALA A 67 -9.55 2.12 -3.50
N ILE A 68 -8.43 1.73 -2.88
CA ILE A 68 -8.32 0.53 -2.04
C ILE A 68 -9.28 0.61 -0.85
N GLN A 69 -9.30 1.74 -0.13
CA GLN A 69 -10.25 1.97 0.99
C GLN A 69 -11.69 1.67 0.56
N ARG A 70 -12.10 2.25 -0.59
CA ARG A 70 -13.44 2.05 -1.13
C ARG A 70 -13.72 0.62 -1.57
N LEU A 71 -12.72 -0.08 -2.11
CA LEU A 71 -12.82 -1.45 -2.64
C LEU A 71 -12.96 -2.53 -1.56
N PHE A 72 -12.33 -2.32 -0.40
CA PHE A 72 -12.36 -3.24 0.73
C PHE A 72 -13.38 -2.85 1.80
N GLY A 73 -13.91 -1.62 1.75
CA GLY A 73 -14.96 -1.15 2.65
C GLY A 73 -14.44 -0.44 3.90
N TRP A 74 -13.15 -0.09 3.90
CA TRP A 74 -12.49 0.63 4.97
C TRP A 74 -12.86 2.12 4.99
N GLN A 75 -12.63 2.73 6.15
CA GLN A 75 -13.08 4.06 6.52
C GLN A 75 -11.98 5.13 6.43
N ASN A 76 -10.76 4.79 5.99
CA ASN A 76 -9.60 5.68 5.99
C ASN A 76 -9.28 6.23 7.39
N ALA A 77 -9.27 5.36 8.41
CA ALA A 77 -9.07 5.76 9.80
C ALA A 77 -7.63 5.55 10.32
N HIS A 78 -6.79 4.85 9.55
CA HIS A 78 -5.51 4.33 10.02
C HIS A 78 -4.33 4.72 9.13
N LEU A 79 -3.12 4.59 9.71
CA LEU A 79 -1.87 4.69 8.99
C LEU A 79 -1.75 3.61 7.91
N ARG A 80 -0.94 3.90 6.89
CA ARG A 80 -0.74 3.05 5.74
C ARG A 80 0.65 3.23 5.16
N ALA A 81 1.09 2.28 4.34
CA ALA A 81 2.28 2.43 3.52
C ALA A 81 2.17 1.59 2.25
N PHE A 82 2.72 2.12 1.16
CA PHE A 82 3.10 1.31 0.00
C PHE A 82 4.56 0.89 0.13
N ARG A 83 4.85 -0.37 -0.15
CA ARG A 83 6.17 -0.99 0.02
C ARG A 83 6.51 -1.87 -1.17
N LEU A 84 7.80 -2.01 -1.47
CA LEU A 84 8.26 -2.99 -2.46
C LEU A 84 8.15 -4.40 -1.90
N ASP A 85 8.09 -5.41 -2.78
CA ASP A 85 8.37 -6.79 -2.37
C ASP A 85 9.78 -6.89 -1.76
N GLU A 86 9.95 -7.71 -0.73
CA GLU A 86 11.19 -7.80 0.06
C GLU A 86 12.43 -8.00 -0.82
N LYS A 87 12.33 -8.89 -1.82
CA LYS A 87 13.43 -9.15 -2.76
C LYS A 87 13.83 -7.92 -3.58
N ASP A 88 12.87 -7.06 -3.94
CA ASP A 88 13.10 -5.86 -4.74
C ASP A 88 13.65 -4.74 -3.87
N TYR A 89 13.15 -4.61 -2.64
CA TYR A 89 13.73 -3.74 -1.62
C TYR A 89 15.19 -4.10 -1.34
N ASP A 90 15.47 -5.37 -1.08
CA ASP A 90 16.80 -5.90 -0.83
C ASP A 90 17.74 -5.71 -2.03
N ARG A 91 17.25 -5.95 -3.25
CA ARG A 91 18.03 -5.75 -4.48
C ARG A 91 18.47 -4.31 -4.66
N LEU A 92 17.59 -3.35 -4.37
CA LEU A 92 17.86 -1.93 -4.59
C LEU A 92 18.66 -1.31 -3.45
N THR A 93 18.33 -1.62 -2.20
CA THR A 93 19.03 -1.06 -1.04
C THR A 93 20.30 -1.82 -0.69
N GLN A 94 20.46 -3.05 -1.19
CA GLN A 94 21.53 -3.97 -0.78
C GLN A 94 21.60 -4.14 0.75
N LYS A 95 20.48 -3.90 1.46
CA LYS A 95 20.37 -3.85 2.93
C LYS A 95 21.25 -2.80 3.61
N ARG A 96 21.77 -1.82 2.87
CA ARG A 96 22.72 -0.82 3.35
C ARG A 96 22.09 0.57 3.41
N PHE A 97 22.39 1.31 4.47
CA PHE A 97 21.84 2.64 4.68
C PHE A 97 22.28 3.63 3.60
N ARG A 98 23.52 3.52 3.11
CA ARG A 98 24.04 4.36 2.02
C ARG A 98 23.17 4.27 0.78
N GLU A 99 22.98 3.07 0.26
CA GLU A 99 22.19 2.83 -0.96
C GLU A 99 20.71 3.22 -0.78
N TRP A 100 20.14 2.94 0.39
CA TRP A 100 18.81 3.44 0.72
C TRP A 100 18.74 4.97 0.68
N SER A 101 19.72 5.65 1.27
CA SER A 101 19.71 7.11 1.42
C SER A 101 19.83 7.85 0.09
N GLU A 102 20.50 7.26 -0.91
CA GLU A 102 20.53 7.75 -2.29
C GLU A 102 19.20 7.59 -3.04
N LEU A 103 18.30 6.72 -2.56
CA LEU A 103 16.97 6.48 -3.13
C LEU A 103 15.85 7.26 -2.41
N VAL A 104 16.14 7.94 -1.30
CA VAL A 104 15.19 8.82 -0.60
C VAL A 104 14.83 10.02 -1.49
N GLY A 105 13.54 10.35 -1.59
CA GLY A 105 13.04 11.39 -2.49
C GLY A 105 12.97 10.97 -3.97
N VAL A 106 13.48 9.78 -4.31
CA VAL A 106 13.31 9.13 -5.63
C VAL A 106 12.28 8.02 -5.55
N LEU A 107 12.43 7.12 -4.58
CA LEU A 107 11.53 6.00 -4.33
C LEU A 107 10.93 6.04 -2.92
N PHE A 108 11.78 6.26 -1.92
CA PHE A 108 11.40 6.17 -0.51
C PHE A 108 11.09 7.56 0.07
N ARG A 109 10.19 7.59 1.05
CA ARG A 109 9.88 8.80 1.81
C ARG A 109 11.09 9.26 2.63
N GLY A 110 11.16 10.56 2.88
CA GLY A 110 12.14 11.12 3.81
C GLY A 110 11.78 10.83 5.27
N ILE A 111 12.68 11.17 6.18
CA ILE A 111 12.49 11.04 7.63
C ILE A 111 11.91 12.35 8.16
N VAL A 112 10.69 12.69 7.73
CA VAL A 112 10.00 13.92 8.12
C VAL A 112 8.87 13.56 9.08
N ASN A 113 8.90 14.13 10.28
CA ASN A 113 7.82 13.95 11.26
C ASN A 113 6.81 15.10 11.13
N ASP A 114 6.05 15.09 10.03
CA ASP A 114 4.95 16.02 9.81
C ASP A 114 3.72 15.24 9.32
N PHE A 115 2.83 14.94 10.27
CA PHE A 115 1.57 14.25 9.98
C PHE A 115 0.58 15.14 9.21
N GLU A 116 0.65 16.47 9.36
CA GLU A 116 -0.24 17.36 8.60
C GLU A 116 0.09 17.30 7.11
N ASP A 117 1.37 17.23 6.76
CA ASP A 117 1.79 17.05 5.37
C ASP A 117 1.49 15.64 4.83
N GLN A 118 1.67 14.59 5.64
CA GLN A 118 1.34 13.22 5.23
C GLN A 118 -0.15 13.05 4.90
N PHE A 119 -1.02 13.78 5.60
CA PHE A 119 -2.47 13.78 5.42
C PHE A 119 -2.99 15.11 4.89
N TRP A 120 -2.20 15.77 4.04
CA TRP A 120 -2.44 17.14 3.55
C TRP A 120 -3.83 17.35 2.93
N ASP A 121 -4.44 16.30 2.40
CA ASP A 121 -5.77 16.34 1.80
C ASP A 121 -6.83 15.59 2.62
N ASP A 122 -6.58 15.16 3.85
CA ASP A 122 -7.62 14.53 4.68
C ASP A 122 -8.59 15.59 5.24
N ASP A 123 -9.45 16.07 4.36
CA ASP A 123 -10.40 17.16 4.57
C ASP A 123 -11.82 16.66 4.88
N TYR A 124 -11.96 15.42 5.37
CA TYR A 124 -13.27 14.85 5.66
C TYR A 124 -13.95 15.54 6.85
N SER A 125 -14.95 16.38 6.56
CA SER A 125 -15.73 17.11 7.57
C SER A 125 -17.15 16.56 7.76
N GLY A 126 -17.47 15.40 7.20
CA GLY A 126 -18.78 14.73 7.30
C GLY A 126 -19.52 14.51 5.98
N GLY A 127 -20.70 13.88 6.08
CA GLY A 127 -21.52 13.50 4.92
C GLY A 127 -21.29 12.05 4.49
N SER A 128 -21.38 11.77 3.19
CA SER A 128 -21.18 10.41 2.68
C SER A 128 -19.69 10.15 2.45
N LEU A 129 -19.07 9.35 3.32
CA LEU A 129 -17.67 8.93 3.16
C LEU A 129 -17.39 8.35 1.76
N LYS A 130 -18.32 7.55 1.23
CA LYS A 130 -18.20 6.97 -0.14
C LYS A 130 -18.08 8.06 -1.22
N THR A 131 -18.80 9.17 -1.05
CA THR A 131 -18.74 10.30 -1.98
C THR A 131 -17.44 11.08 -1.81
N TRP A 132 -16.97 11.23 -0.58
CA TRP A 132 -15.69 11.86 -0.28
C TRP A 132 -14.51 11.05 -0.86
N LEU A 133 -14.40 9.76 -0.55
CA LEU A 133 -13.41 8.85 -1.13
C LEU A 133 -13.41 8.92 -2.66
N ARG A 134 -14.60 8.97 -3.28
CA ARG A 134 -14.74 9.09 -4.73
C ARG A 134 -14.10 10.34 -5.31
N LYS A 135 -14.12 11.46 -4.61
CA LYS A 135 -13.43 12.68 -5.04
C LYS A 135 -11.91 12.50 -5.00
N LYS A 136 -11.39 11.73 -4.03
CA LYS A 136 -9.95 11.53 -3.82
C LYS A 136 -9.29 10.67 -4.89
N TYR A 137 -9.93 9.56 -5.29
CA TYR A 137 -9.40 8.68 -6.33
C TYR A 137 -9.85 9.04 -7.76
N THR A 138 -10.65 10.09 -7.95
CA THR A 138 -11.04 10.57 -9.29
C THR A 138 -10.10 11.70 -9.69
N GLY A 139 -9.42 11.53 -10.82
CA GLY A 139 -8.39 12.46 -11.27
C GLY A 139 -8.90 13.80 -11.82
N PRO A 140 -7.97 14.68 -12.24
CA PRO A 140 -6.52 14.43 -12.31
C PRO A 140 -5.85 14.31 -10.94
N ALA A 141 -4.70 13.61 -10.88
CA ALA A 141 -3.91 13.52 -9.65
C ALA A 141 -3.41 14.91 -9.23
N VAL A 142 -3.45 15.17 -7.93
CA VAL A 142 -2.87 16.36 -7.29
C VAL A 142 -1.91 15.86 -6.24
N ASP A 143 -0.72 16.44 -6.20
CA ASP A 143 0.25 16.23 -5.15
C ASP A 143 0.37 17.55 -4.38
N GLY A 144 0.10 17.48 -3.08
CA GLY A 144 0.20 18.61 -2.15
C GLY A 144 1.21 18.38 -1.04
N SER A 145 1.89 17.22 -1.01
CA SER A 145 2.87 16.91 0.01
C SER A 145 4.20 17.57 -0.31
N TYR A 146 4.69 18.43 0.58
CA TYR A 146 6.01 19.02 0.43
C TYR A 146 7.11 18.05 0.92
N SER A 147 6.82 17.15 1.87
CA SER A 147 7.83 16.22 2.42
C SER A 147 8.32 15.20 1.40
N GLU A 148 7.54 14.94 0.34
CA GLU A 148 7.91 14.07 -0.78
C GLU A 148 8.74 14.77 -1.86
N ASP A 149 8.97 16.08 -1.74
CA ASP A 149 9.87 16.83 -2.61
C ASP A 149 11.32 16.36 -2.39
N PHE A 150 12.07 16.19 -3.48
CA PHE A 150 13.37 15.52 -3.45
C PHE A 150 14.34 16.20 -2.49
N GLU A 151 14.44 17.53 -2.54
CA GLU A 151 15.39 18.25 -1.70
C GLU A 151 15.01 18.19 -0.22
N ILE A 152 13.71 18.17 0.09
CA ILE A 152 13.22 18.10 1.47
C ILE A 152 13.47 16.70 2.04
N ALA A 153 13.14 15.67 1.26
CA ALA A 153 13.42 14.28 1.63
C ALA A 153 14.93 14.04 1.82
N GLN A 154 15.78 14.52 0.90
CA GLN A 154 17.25 14.42 1.02
C GLN A 154 17.81 15.24 2.19
N ASP A 155 17.23 16.40 2.49
CA ASP A 155 17.66 17.18 3.64
C ASP A 155 17.41 16.45 4.96
N SER A 156 16.28 15.74 5.08
CA SER A 156 16.00 14.91 6.26
C SER A 156 17.08 13.84 6.51
N VAL A 157 17.60 13.23 5.44
CA VAL A 157 18.71 12.27 5.49
C VAL A 157 20.01 12.96 5.92
N ARG A 158 20.32 14.13 5.34
CA ARG A 158 21.51 14.91 5.72
C ARG A 158 21.48 15.30 7.19
N GLN A 159 20.31 15.69 7.70
CA GLN A 159 20.10 15.98 9.11
C GLN A 159 20.33 14.75 9.99
N LEU A 160 19.82 13.57 9.60
CA LEU A 160 20.07 12.32 10.32
C LEU A 160 21.58 12.01 10.39
N ILE A 161 22.27 12.07 9.25
CA ILE A 161 23.72 11.81 9.18
C ILE A 161 24.49 12.80 10.05
N SER A 162 24.14 14.08 10.01
CA SER A 162 24.77 15.10 10.85
C SER A 162 24.48 14.90 12.34
N ARG A 163 23.30 14.38 12.68
CA ARG A 163 22.90 14.13 14.06
C ARG A 163 23.58 12.91 14.65
N PHE A 164 23.78 11.87 13.84
CA PHE A 164 24.37 10.59 14.21
C PHE A 164 25.51 10.19 13.26
N PRO A 165 26.66 10.90 13.29
CA PRO A 165 27.76 10.61 12.38
C PRO A 165 28.37 9.23 12.61
N GLU A 166 28.38 8.75 13.86
CA GLU A 166 28.73 7.40 14.26
C GLU A 166 27.66 6.82 15.18
N ILE A 167 27.40 5.52 15.07
CA ILE A 167 26.38 4.82 15.84
C ILE A 167 26.99 3.59 16.50
N ALA A 168 26.70 3.42 17.78
CA ALA A 168 27.02 2.22 18.55
C ALA A 168 25.97 1.13 18.26
N VAL A 169 26.32 0.18 17.38
CA VAL A 169 25.49 -0.96 17.02
C VAL A 169 25.40 -1.91 18.22
N LYS A 170 24.17 -2.24 18.61
CA LYS A 170 23.88 -3.14 19.73
C LYS A 170 23.76 -4.58 19.27
N GLU A 171 23.95 -5.52 20.20
CA GLU A 171 23.61 -6.91 19.96
C GLU A 171 22.13 -7.09 19.67
N SER A 172 21.78 -8.14 18.93
CA SER A 172 20.37 -8.43 18.66
C SER A 172 19.64 -8.83 19.94
N PHE A 173 18.31 -8.69 19.97
CA PHE A 173 17.53 -9.16 21.12
C PHE A 173 17.69 -10.67 21.34
N HIS A 174 17.89 -11.45 20.27
CA HIS A 174 18.18 -12.89 20.37
C HIS A 174 19.52 -13.14 21.06
N ASP A 175 20.59 -12.48 20.62
CA ASP A 175 21.92 -12.65 21.21
C ASP A 175 21.96 -12.19 22.67
N TYR A 176 21.29 -11.06 22.96
CA TYR A 176 21.07 -10.58 24.31
C TYR A 176 20.39 -11.66 25.16
N TYR A 177 19.25 -12.18 24.69
CA TYR A 177 18.47 -13.19 25.41
C TYR A 177 19.30 -14.46 25.65
N GLU A 178 19.99 -14.96 24.62
CA GLU A 178 20.85 -16.14 24.71
C GLU A 178 22.01 -15.94 25.69
N ARG A 179 22.58 -14.73 25.75
CA ARG A 179 23.64 -14.37 26.69
C ARG A 179 23.14 -14.34 28.12
N ILE A 180 21.94 -13.81 28.37
CA ILE A 180 21.43 -13.59 29.74
C ILE A 180 20.46 -14.66 30.25
N LYS A 181 20.05 -15.64 29.43
CA LYS A 181 19.00 -16.63 29.78
C LYS A 181 19.30 -17.39 31.07
N ASP A 182 20.58 -17.62 31.37
CA ASP A 182 21.04 -18.35 32.56
C ASP A 182 21.54 -17.42 33.69
N HIS A 183 21.46 -16.09 33.52
CA HIS A 183 21.88 -15.12 34.53
C HIS A 183 20.88 -15.06 35.68
N LYS A 184 21.36 -14.97 36.92
CA LYS A 184 20.49 -14.85 38.12
C LYS A 184 19.82 -13.48 38.23
N GLU A 185 20.46 -12.43 37.72
CA GLU A 185 20.03 -11.02 37.86
C GLU A 185 19.78 -10.36 36.48
N ARG A 186 18.88 -10.97 35.69
CA ARG A 186 18.55 -10.54 34.31
C ARG A 186 18.10 -9.08 34.14
N HIS A 187 17.64 -8.43 35.20
CA HIS A 187 17.11 -7.07 35.16
C HIS A 187 18.21 -5.98 35.17
N GLU A 188 19.46 -6.35 35.50
CA GLU A 188 20.59 -5.42 35.52
C GLU A 188 21.43 -5.44 34.24
N GLU A 189 21.26 -6.50 33.43
CA GLU A 189 21.97 -6.69 32.16
C GLU A 189 21.49 -5.70 31.09
N LYS A 190 22.43 -5.09 30.37
CA LYS A 190 22.14 -4.16 29.28
C LYS A 190 22.60 -4.73 27.95
N LEU A 191 21.99 -4.23 26.87
CA LEU A 191 22.46 -4.48 25.51
C LEU A 191 23.90 -3.99 25.33
N GLN A 192 24.77 -4.90 24.92
CA GLN A 192 26.17 -4.65 24.64
C GLN A 192 26.34 -4.01 23.27
N THR A 193 27.32 -3.12 23.15
CA THR A 193 27.75 -2.58 21.86
C THR A 193 28.65 -3.60 21.18
N ILE A 194 28.28 -4.06 19.99
CA ILE A 194 29.11 -4.95 19.17
C ILE A 194 30.20 -4.14 18.46
N ARG A 195 29.82 -3.01 17.87
CA ARG A 195 30.73 -2.12 17.13
C ARG A 195 30.22 -0.69 17.11
N THR A 196 31.13 0.25 16.87
CA THR A 196 30.78 1.63 16.51
C THR A 196 31.26 1.87 15.08
N ALA A 197 30.41 2.47 14.24
CA ALA A 197 30.77 2.78 12.86
C ALA A 197 30.01 4.00 12.34
N PRO A 198 30.50 4.61 11.24
CA PRO A 198 29.77 5.65 10.54
C PRO A 198 28.38 5.17 10.11
N ILE A 199 27.36 6.03 10.20
CA ILE A 199 25.98 5.67 9.81
C ILE A 199 25.88 5.17 8.35
N LEU A 200 26.70 5.74 7.46
CA LEU A 200 26.78 5.36 6.04
C LEU A 200 27.38 3.96 5.80
N ASP A 201 28.01 3.37 6.82
CA ASP A 201 28.61 2.05 6.74
C ASP A 201 27.77 0.99 7.49
N LEU A 202 26.56 1.36 7.92
CA LEU A 202 25.62 0.44 8.56
C LEU A 202 24.72 -0.24 7.54
N THR A 203 24.29 -1.44 7.91
CA THR A 203 23.08 -2.02 7.35
C THR A 203 21.84 -1.31 7.90
N ILE A 204 20.72 -1.39 7.19
CA ILE A 204 19.45 -0.80 7.64
C ILE A 204 19.00 -1.44 8.96
N ALA A 205 19.12 -2.77 9.08
CA ALA A 205 18.76 -3.49 10.30
C ALA A 205 19.62 -3.09 11.53
N GLU A 206 20.92 -2.83 11.34
CA GLU A 206 21.76 -2.30 12.42
C GLU A 206 21.34 -0.88 12.84
N LEU A 207 20.84 -0.07 11.89
CA LEU A 207 20.34 1.27 12.20
C LEU A 207 19.01 1.21 12.96
N GLU A 208 18.05 0.40 12.51
CA GLU A 208 16.74 0.23 13.14
C GLU A 208 16.83 -0.36 14.57
N THR A 209 17.85 -1.17 14.83
CA THR A 209 18.10 -1.69 16.19
C THR A 209 18.79 -0.69 17.10
N ALA A 210 19.52 0.28 16.54
CA ALA A 210 20.26 1.28 17.29
C ALA A 210 19.46 2.57 17.55
N ILE A 211 18.56 2.93 16.64
CA ILE A 211 17.77 4.17 16.69
C ILE A 211 16.30 3.84 16.43
N SER A 212 15.41 4.39 17.25
CA SER A 212 13.97 4.30 17.04
C SER A 212 13.52 5.34 16.01
N PHE A 213 12.73 4.91 15.04
CA PHE A 213 12.10 5.77 14.04
C PHE A 213 10.58 5.61 14.11
N ASP A 214 9.87 6.71 13.88
CA ASP A 214 8.41 6.70 13.81
C ASP A 214 7.89 6.16 12.47
N SER A 215 8.72 6.19 11.42
CA SER A 215 8.43 5.74 10.05
C SER A 215 9.37 4.64 9.60
N GLY A 216 8.91 3.76 8.71
CA GLY A 216 9.72 2.68 8.14
C GLY A 216 10.67 3.16 7.04
N PHE A 217 11.79 2.45 6.85
CA PHE A 217 12.73 2.67 5.75
C PHE A 217 12.22 2.13 4.40
N ASP A 218 11.12 1.38 4.41
CA ASP A 218 10.55 0.70 3.25
C ASP A 218 9.31 1.41 2.66
N GLU A 219 8.95 2.59 3.18
CA GLU A 219 7.80 3.37 2.72
C GLU A 219 8.09 4.12 1.42
N LEU A 220 7.27 3.87 0.40
CA LEU A 220 7.35 4.53 -0.90
C LEU A 220 6.68 5.90 -0.91
N LEU A 221 7.20 6.81 -1.74
CA LEU A 221 6.56 8.10 -2.03
C LEU A 221 5.19 7.90 -2.68
N GLU A 222 4.14 8.46 -2.09
CA GLU A 222 2.78 8.27 -2.57
C GLU A 222 2.48 9.09 -3.85
N ARG A 223 3.28 10.12 -4.17
CA ARG A 223 3.16 10.88 -5.43
C ARG A 223 3.55 10.09 -6.68
N LEU A 224 4.21 8.94 -6.52
CA LEU A 224 4.66 8.12 -7.63
C LEU A 224 3.47 7.53 -8.40
N ALA A 225 3.50 7.65 -9.73
CA ALA A 225 2.50 7.03 -10.59
C ALA A 225 2.63 5.51 -10.56
N VAL A 226 1.51 4.78 -10.45
CA VAL A 226 1.52 3.31 -10.38
C VAL A 226 2.28 2.68 -11.55
N LYS A 227 2.18 3.25 -12.76
CA LYS A 227 2.86 2.74 -13.96
C LYS A 227 4.39 2.73 -13.84
N THR A 228 4.98 3.65 -13.07
CA THR A 228 6.44 3.78 -12.94
C THR A 228 6.98 2.86 -11.87
N ILE A 229 6.13 2.34 -10.98
CA ILE A 229 6.53 1.43 -9.90
C ILE A 229 6.18 -0.01 -10.24
N LEU A 230 4.98 -0.27 -10.76
CA LEU A 230 4.46 -1.61 -10.94
C LEU A 230 4.45 -2.07 -12.41
N GLY A 231 5.29 -3.05 -12.71
CA GLY A 231 5.42 -3.67 -14.02
C GLY A 231 4.67 -4.99 -14.15
N THR A 232 4.41 -5.41 -15.38
CA THR A 232 3.92 -6.77 -15.69
C THR A 232 5.05 -7.80 -15.51
N LYS A 233 4.71 -9.08 -15.36
CA LYS A 233 5.67 -10.17 -15.12
C LYS A 233 6.84 -10.24 -16.11
N SER A 234 6.65 -9.82 -17.36
CA SER A 234 7.68 -9.90 -18.42
C SER A 234 8.55 -8.65 -18.57
N GLN A 235 8.15 -7.50 -18.00
CA GLN A 235 8.93 -6.28 -18.17
C GLN A 235 10.26 -6.35 -17.40
N ARG A 236 11.32 -5.73 -17.91
CA ARG A 236 12.55 -5.50 -17.14
C ARG A 236 12.28 -4.47 -16.01
N LEU A 237 12.89 -4.68 -14.85
CA LEU A 237 12.83 -3.74 -13.73
C LEU A 237 13.94 -2.69 -13.81
N ALA A 238 13.72 -1.54 -13.18
CA ALA A 238 14.78 -0.56 -12.95
C ALA A 238 15.86 -1.14 -12.03
N GLU A 239 17.11 -0.84 -12.34
CA GLU A 239 18.26 -1.15 -11.48
C GLU A 239 18.67 0.08 -10.66
N TYR A 240 19.45 -0.13 -9.61
CA TYR A 240 19.95 0.91 -8.72
C TYR A 240 20.54 2.11 -9.48
N ASP A 241 21.50 1.87 -10.36
CA ASP A 241 22.19 2.91 -11.13
C ASP A 241 21.23 3.73 -12.01
N GLU A 242 20.16 3.12 -12.52
CA GLU A 242 19.16 3.81 -13.33
C GLU A 242 18.31 4.75 -12.47
N LEU A 243 18.08 4.43 -11.21
CA LEU A 243 17.29 5.23 -10.28
C LEU A 243 18.11 6.40 -9.71
N THR A 244 19.38 6.18 -9.38
CA THR A 244 20.26 7.22 -8.82
C THR A 244 20.72 8.24 -9.85
N GLN A 245 20.76 7.88 -11.13
CA GLN A 245 21.09 8.80 -12.23
C GLN A 245 19.91 9.64 -12.70
N THR A 246 18.68 9.31 -12.29
CA THR A 246 17.52 10.11 -12.71
C THR A 246 17.55 11.46 -12.00
N ALA A 247 17.69 12.55 -12.79
CA ALA A 247 17.35 13.88 -12.31
C ALA A 247 15.91 13.83 -11.81
N THR A 248 15.74 13.99 -10.50
CA THR A 248 14.48 14.13 -9.74
C THR A 248 13.22 13.92 -10.58
N GLY A 249 12.70 12.68 -10.62
CA GLY A 249 11.30 12.43 -10.96
C GLY A 249 10.98 11.67 -12.24
N SER A 250 11.94 11.18 -13.03
CA SER A 250 11.62 10.37 -14.22
C SER A 250 12.06 8.91 -14.10
N ILE A 251 11.38 8.14 -13.25
CA ILE A 251 11.49 6.67 -13.24
C ILE A 251 10.96 6.14 -14.58
N THR A 252 11.87 5.68 -15.45
CA THR A 252 11.52 5.25 -16.82
C THR A 252 11.09 3.79 -16.92
N ARG A 253 11.37 2.98 -15.90
CA ARG A 253 11.04 1.55 -15.84
C ARG A 253 10.39 1.18 -14.51
N PRO A 254 9.48 0.20 -14.50
CA PRO A 254 8.89 -0.29 -13.26
C PRO A 254 9.94 -0.78 -12.29
N VAL A 255 9.72 -0.57 -11.00
CA VAL A 255 10.65 -0.90 -9.91
C VAL A 255 10.39 -2.31 -9.38
N THR A 256 9.14 -2.76 -9.38
CA THR A 256 8.73 -4.09 -8.90
C THR A 256 7.67 -4.75 -9.79
N LYS A 257 7.44 -6.05 -9.56
CA LYS A 257 6.33 -6.86 -10.11
C LYS A 257 5.18 -7.05 -9.15
N LYS A 258 5.41 -6.80 -7.87
CA LYS A 258 4.44 -6.94 -6.80
C LYS A 258 4.65 -5.78 -5.84
N LEU A 259 3.63 -4.95 -5.73
CA LEU A 259 3.59 -3.86 -4.77
C LEU A 259 2.81 -4.33 -3.55
N VAL A 260 3.26 -3.96 -2.36
CA VAL A 260 2.59 -4.30 -1.10
C VAL A 260 1.96 -3.03 -0.56
N TYR A 261 0.66 -3.08 -0.26
CA TYR A 261 -0.04 -2.03 0.47
C TYR A 261 -0.38 -2.56 1.85
N ASN A 262 0.14 -1.90 2.89
CA ASN A 262 -0.15 -2.20 4.28
C ASN A 262 -1.05 -1.10 4.85
N TYR A 263 -2.14 -1.48 5.50
CA TYR A 263 -3.09 -0.56 6.12
C TYR A 263 -3.47 -1.04 7.51
N ASP A 264 -3.57 -0.09 8.43
CA ASP A 264 -3.71 -0.35 9.86
C ASP A 264 -2.52 -1.16 10.36
N PHE A 265 -1.50 -0.50 10.90
CA PHE A 265 -0.31 -1.19 11.39
C PHE A 265 -0.59 -2.05 12.64
N GLY A 266 -1.78 -1.92 13.27
CA GLY A 266 -2.26 -2.79 14.33
C GLY A 266 -2.88 -4.08 13.79
N ASP A 267 -3.94 -3.95 12.97
CA ASP A 267 -4.64 -5.10 12.36
C ASP A 267 -3.82 -5.78 11.23
N ASN A 268 -2.88 -5.03 10.66
CA ASN A 268 -1.92 -5.41 9.63
C ASN A 268 -2.58 -5.97 8.37
N TRP A 269 -3.47 -5.19 7.75
CA TRP A 269 -4.13 -5.56 6.51
C TRP A 269 -3.17 -5.42 5.33
N ILE A 270 -2.75 -6.56 4.77
CA ILE A 270 -1.81 -6.60 3.64
C ILE A 270 -2.54 -6.89 2.32
N VAL A 271 -2.51 -5.93 1.41
CA VAL A 271 -2.97 -6.10 0.03
C VAL A 271 -1.77 -6.22 -0.90
N GLU A 272 -1.61 -7.38 -1.53
CA GLU A 272 -0.66 -7.56 -2.62
C GLU A 272 -1.26 -7.07 -3.94
N ILE A 273 -0.50 -6.25 -4.67
CA ILE A 273 -0.94 -5.60 -5.90
C ILE A 273 -0.02 -6.03 -7.04
N THR A 274 -0.60 -6.62 -8.07
CA THR A 274 0.12 -7.05 -9.28
C THR A 274 -0.55 -6.48 -10.53
N ARG A 275 0.20 -6.44 -11.64
CA ARG A 275 -0.29 -5.87 -12.91
C ARG A 275 -0.43 -6.93 -13.98
N HIS A 276 -1.61 -7.01 -14.57
CA HIS A 276 -1.86 -7.80 -15.77
C HIS A 276 -1.44 -7.04 -17.03
N PRO A 277 -0.93 -7.74 -18.07
CA PRO A 277 -0.60 -7.10 -19.34
C PRO A 277 -1.85 -6.68 -20.13
N SER A 278 -2.98 -7.39 -19.97
CA SER A 278 -4.27 -7.02 -20.57
C SER A 278 -5.42 -7.77 -19.91
N VAL A 279 -6.65 -7.31 -20.14
CA VAL A 279 -7.90 -7.95 -19.67
C VAL A 279 -8.01 -9.40 -20.16
N ASN A 280 -7.47 -9.72 -21.33
CA ASN A 280 -7.48 -11.08 -21.90
C ASN A 280 -6.63 -12.09 -21.10
N THR A 281 -5.85 -11.63 -20.12
CA THR A 281 -5.07 -12.51 -19.23
C THR A 281 -5.75 -12.80 -17.90
N LEU A 282 -6.92 -12.22 -17.67
CA LEU A 282 -7.75 -12.61 -16.54
C LEU A 282 -8.26 -14.04 -16.76
N PRO A 283 -8.34 -14.86 -15.70
CA PRO A 283 -8.88 -16.22 -15.82
C PRO A 283 -10.30 -16.18 -16.38
N GLU A 284 -10.62 -17.10 -17.29
CA GLU A 284 -11.96 -17.28 -17.85
C GLU A 284 -12.99 -17.39 -16.71
N GLN A 285 -13.93 -16.46 -16.69
CA GLN A 285 -15.09 -16.50 -15.82
C GLN A 285 -16.32 -16.08 -16.62
N ASP A 286 -17.44 -16.72 -16.31
CA ASP A 286 -18.67 -16.75 -17.11
C ASP A 286 -19.33 -15.38 -17.40
N ASP A 287 -18.87 -14.28 -16.76
CA ASP A 287 -19.57 -12.98 -16.75
C ASP A 287 -18.72 -11.76 -17.15
N LEU A 288 -17.50 -11.91 -17.70
CA LEU A 288 -16.78 -10.76 -18.26
C LEU A 288 -17.43 -10.31 -19.58
N ASN A 289 -18.36 -9.37 -19.47
CA ASN A 289 -19.03 -8.76 -20.60
C ASN A 289 -18.09 -7.78 -21.32
N GLU A 290 -17.74 -8.05 -22.59
CA GLU A 290 -16.92 -7.17 -23.42
C GLU A 290 -17.46 -5.73 -23.48
N ALA A 291 -18.78 -5.56 -23.51
CA ALA A 291 -19.41 -4.24 -23.50
C ALA A 291 -19.15 -3.49 -22.17
N TRP A 292 -19.18 -4.19 -21.03
CA TRP A 292 -18.83 -3.61 -19.74
C TRP A 292 -17.36 -3.22 -19.68
N ILE A 293 -16.45 -4.05 -20.19
CA ILE A 293 -15.02 -3.72 -20.25
C ILE A 293 -14.79 -2.46 -21.09
N ALA A 294 -15.45 -2.34 -22.25
CA ALA A 294 -15.36 -1.15 -23.10
C ALA A 294 -15.91 0.11 -22.40
N GLU A 295 -17.03 -0.01 -21.68
CA GLU A 295 -17.57 1.08 -20.86
C GLU A 295 -16.60 1.46 -19.73
N ALA A 296 -16.04 0.48 -19.02
CA ALA A 296 -15.07 0.70 -17.96
C ALA A 296 -13.81 1.43 -18.48
N MET A 297 -13.27 1.01 -19.62
CA MET A 297 -12.16 1.71 -20.30
C MET A 297 -12.53 3.16 -20.64
N THR A 298 -13.77 3.40 -21.09
CA THR A 298 -14.26 4.76 -21.39
C THR A 298 -14.34 5.60 -20.11
N ILE A 299 -14.89 5.05 -19.02
CA ILE A 299 -14.95 5.73 -17.71
C ILE A 299 -13.55 6.09 -17.23
N VAL A 300 -12.60 5.17 -17.31
CA VAL A 300 -11.22 5.43 -16.86
C VAL A 300 -10.56 6.53 -17.67
N ASN A 301 -10.68 6.48 -19.00
CA ASN A 301 -10.03 7.46 -19.88
C ASN A 301 -10.69 8.83 -19.86
N GLU A 302 -12.03 8.90 -19.86
CA GLU A 302 -12.75 10.17 -19.97
C GLU A 302 -12.97 10.83 -18.61
N LYS A 303 -13.23 10.02 -17.56
CA LYS A 303 -13.54 10.52 -16.21
C LYS A 303 -12.36 10.42 -15.24
N HIS A 304 -11.21 9.91 -15.68
CA HIS A 304 -10.02 9.70 -14.84
C HIS A 304 -10.34 8.94 -13.54
N ARG A 305 -11.25 7.97 -13.63
CA ARG A 305 -11.82 7.29 -12.47
C ARG A 305 -11.59 5.79 -12.58
N PRO A 306 -11.02 5.15 -11.55
CA PRO A 306 -10.81 3.72 -11.57
C PRO A 306 -12.16 2.97 -11.59
N VAL A 307 -12.15 1.76 -12.13
CA VAL A 307 -13.35 0.92 -12.24
C VAL A 307 -13.01 -0.49 -11.78
N CYS A 308 -13.84 -1.05 -10.90
CA CYS A 308 -13.76 -2.46 -10.53
C CYS A 308 -14.42 -3.30 -11.62
N ILE A 309 -13.69 -4.27 -12.16
CA ILE A 309 -14.18 -5.15 -13.22
C ILE A 309 -14.39 -6.59 -12.75
N GLN A 310 -13.75 -7.00 -11.66
CA GLN A 310 -14.04 -8.27 -10.97
C GLN A 310 -13.87 -8.14 -9.46
N GLN A 311 -14.65 -8.94 -8.71
CA GLN A 311 -14.50 -9.08 -7.27
C GLN A 311 -14.68 -10.54 -6.84
N LYS A 312 -13.89 -10.97 -5.87
CA LYS A 312 -14.18 -12.14 -5.02
C LYS A 312 -14.08 -11.71 -3.56
N GLY A 313 -15.04 -12.13 -2.76
CA GLY A 313 -15.16 -11.68 -1.37
C GLY A 313 -15.90 -10.34 -1.20
N GLY A 314 -16.58 -10.16 -0.08
CA GLY A 314 -17.27 -8.94 0.32
C GLY A 314 -16.33 -7.87 0.91
N TYR A 315 -16.91 -6.91 1.63
CA TYR A 315 -16.14 -5.96 2.43
C TYR A 315 -15.62 -6.59 3.72
N VAL A 316 -14.45 -6.11 4.13
CA VAL A 316 -13.84 -6.39 5.42
C VAL A 316 -14.11 -5.23 6.38
N MET A 317 -13.93 -5.47 7.67
CA MET A 317 -14.25 -4.53 8.72
C MET A 317 -12.96 -3.94 9.29
N ASP A 318 -12.92 -2.62 9.46
CA ASP A 318 -11.87 -1.93 10.23
C ASP A 318 -11.95 -2.29 11.71
N ASP A 319 -10.81 -2.23 12.42
CA ASP A 319 -10.69 -2.42 13.87
C ASP A 319 -11.27 -3.74 14.39
N VAL A 320 -11.19 -4.81 13.59
CA VAL A 320 -11.66 -6.13 14.00
C VAL A 320 -10.54 -6.98 14.60
N GLY A 321 -9.27 -6.57 14.48
CA GLY A 321 -8.11 -7.37 14.89
C GLY A 321 -7.55 -8.22 13.76
N GLY A 322 -7.60 -7.74 12.52
CA GLY A 322 -7.04 -8.42 11.34
C GLY A 322 -7.85 -9.60 10.81
N ILE A 323 -7.30 -10.31 9.82
CA ILE A 323 -8.04 -11.30 9.02
C ILE A 323 -8.56 -12.50 9.82
N GLY A 324 -7.81 -12.99 10.82
CA GLY A 324 -8.22 -14.09 11.69
C GLY A 324 -9.40 -13.71 12.57
N SER A 325 -9.32 -12.53 13.20
CA SER A 325 -10.41 -11.98 14.01
C SER A 325 -11.65 -11.64 13.17
N PHE A 326 -11.47 -11.22 11.91
CA PHE A 326 -12.57 -11.07 10.97
C PHE A 326 -13.26 -12.41 10.65
N ALA A 327 -12.51 -13.50 10.47
CA ALA A 327 -13.09 -14.82 10.30
C ALA A 327 -13.86 -15.28 11.56
N ALA A 328 -13.32 -15.01 12.75
CA ALA A 328 -13.99 -15.28 14.02
C ALA A 328 -15.28 -14.45 14.16
N PHE A 329 -15.25 -13.16 13.82
CA PHE A 329 -16.43 -12.29 13.75
C PHE A 329 -17.51 -12.88 12.82
N LEU A 330 -17.12 -13.34 11.63
CA LEU A 330 -18.05 -13.98 10.69
C LEU A 330 -18.64 -15.27 11.26
N ALA A 331 -17.86 -16.07 12.00
CA ALA A 331 -18.38 -17.22 12.71
C ALA A 331 -19.41 -16.80 13.76
N THR A 332 -19.10 -15.81 14.61
CA THR A 332 -20.00 -15.32 15.65
C THR A 332 -21.35 -14.91 15.07
N ILE A 333 -21.39 -14.00 14.09
CA ILE A 333 -22.67 -13.47 13.59
C ILE A 333 -23.52 -14.50 12.82
N ASN A 334 -22.94 -15.62 12.37
CA ASN A 334 -23.64 -16.62 11.56
C ASN A 334 -23.88 -17.95 12.29
N GLN A 335 -23.03 -18.33 13.25
CA GLN A 335 -22.99 -19.66 13.86
C GLN A 335 -23.19 -19.66 15.37
N SER A 336 -23.02 -18.52 16.08
CA SER A 336 -23.25 -18.50 17.53
C SER A 336 -24.66 -19.02 17.84
N PRO A 337 -24.85 -19.90 18.84
CA PRO A 337 -26.18 -20.34 19.26
C PRO A 337 -26.98 -19.21 19.92
N ASP A 338 -26.30 -18.22 20.49
CA ASP A 338 -26.92 -17.08 21.17
C ASP A 338 -27.40 -16.03 20.16
N ALA A 339 -28.70 -15.76 20.15
CA ALA A 339 -29.28 -14.79 19.22
C ALA A 339 -28.93 -13.34 19.57
N ASP A 340 -28.75 -13.06 20.87
CA ASP A 340 -28.45 -11.71 21.34
C ASP A 340 -27.01 -11.37 20.99
N GLU A 341 -26.06 -12.30 21.21
CA GLU A 341 -24.66 -12.14 20.79
C GLU A 341 -24.55 -11.88 19.27
N ARG A 342 -25.26 -12.65 18.44
CA ARG A 342 -25.29 -12.42 16.98
C ARG A 342 -25.76 -11.00 16.63
N GLN A 343 -26.78 -10.50 17.34
CA GLN A 343 -27.34 -9.19 17.08
C GLN A 343 -26.43 -8.06 17.59
N GLU A 344 -25.79 -8.23 18.73
CA GLU A 344 -24.80 -7.29 19.28
C GLU A 344 -23.64 -7.09 18.31
N PHE A 345 -23.00 -8.17 17.84
CA PHE A 345 -21.90 -8.08 16.89
C PHE A 345 -22.31 -7.48 15.53
N ARG A 346 -23.54 -7.75 15.06
CA ARG A 346 -24.07 -7.10 13.85
C ARG A 346 -24.28 -5.59 14.05
N THR A 347 -24.70 -5.19 15.25
CA THR A 347 -24.90 -3.78 15.61
C THR A 347 -23.55 -3.06 15.69
N TRP A 348 -22.56 -3.67 16.34
CA TRP A 348 -21.19 -3.17 16.37
C TRP A 348 -20.62 -3.01 14.96
N ALA A 349 -20.69 -4.06 14.12
CA ALA A 349 -20.20 -3.99 12.75
C ALA A 349 -20.89 -2.89 11.92
N THR A 350 -22.19 -2.69 12.11
CA THR A 350 -22.93 -1.61 11.44
C THR A 350 -22.44 -0.23 11.90
N SER A 351 -22.13 -0.07 13.20
CA SER A 351 -21.60 1.18 13.75
C SER A 351 -20.20 1.51 13.21
N MET A 352 -19.40 0.50 12.88
CA MET A 352 -18.10 0.62 12.21
C MET A 352 -18.21 0.84 10.68
N GLY A 353 -19.43 0.97 10.15
CA GLY A 353 -19.66 1.18 8.71
C GLY A 353 -19.58 -0.09 7.85
N TRP A 354 -19.41 -1.28 8.45
CA TRP A 354 -19.35 -2.54 7.72
C TRP A 354 -20.72 -2.96 7.17
N SER A 355 -20.70 -3.61 6.00
CA SER A 355 -21.90 -4.16 5.39
C SER A 355 -21.59 -5.41 4.58
N ASN A 356 -22.34 -6.49 4.81
CA ASN A 356 -22.28 -7.69 3.98
C ASN A 356 -23.15 -7.61 2.71
N ARG A 357 -23.57 -6.41 2.31
CA ARG A 357 -24.36 -6.23 1.08
C ARG A 357 -23.46 -6.42 -0.13
N ARG A 358 -23.87 -7.29 -1.06
CA ARG A 358 -23.24 -7.37 -2.38
C ARG A 358 -23.40 -6.04 -3.09
N ILE A 359 -22.31 -5.57 -3.70
CA ILE A 359 -22.28 -4.33 -4.46
C ILE A 359 -21.99 -4.67 -5.92
N ASP A 360 -22.81 -4.11 -6.80
CA ASP A 360 -22.61 -4.23 -8.24
C ASP A 360 -21.28 -3.56 -8.63
N LEU A 361 -20.52 -4.21 -9.52
CA LEU A 361 -19.21 -3.71 -9.98
C LEU A 361 -19.23 -2.22 -10.39
N PRO A 362 -20.24 -1.72 -11.15
CA PRO A 362 -20.28 -0.31 -11.56
C PRO A 362 -20.49 0.70 -10.40
N LYS A 363 -20.87 0.22 -9.21
CA LYS A 363 -21.11 1.03 -8.01
C LYS A 363 -19.96 0.94 -6.99
N MET A 364 -18.94 0.12 -7.26
CA MET A 364 -17.81 -0.02 -6.34
C MET A 364 -16.93 1.24 -6.32
N LEU A 365 -16.64 1.85 -7.47
CA LEU A 365 -15.79 3.04 -7.65
C LEU A 365 -16.47 4.14 -8.51
#